data_AF-A0A7G9FUC7-F1
#
_entry.id   AF-A0A7G9FUC7-F1
#
_cell.length_a   1.000
_cell.length_b   1.000
_cell.length_c   1.000
_cell.angle_alpha   90.00
_cell.angle_beta   90.00
_cell.angle_gamma   90.00
#
_symmetry.space_group_name_H-M   'P 1'
#
loop_
_entity.id
_entity.type
_entity.pdbx_description
1 polymer ?
#
loop_
_entity_poly.entity_id
_entity_poly.type
_entity_poly.pdbx_seq_one_letter_code
_entity_poly.pdbx_strand_id
1 'polypeptide(L)'
;MIQVVTYDGKDTKYDGEEMAQYSLHDIRSLDEYEIDVIDLSSPYIWYSSGKTANSVNISNDLKSVIGMIDNSRNAYVVIILPQNEVFYYNKYDKRYLNNTELKDILYSLQNNILSKLFDSFAGISLTYENTRSNVGSMEYEAAFYFEGNAFWDTEFVIRSIKSKKPTVMRNNRIYITTLKIVNADSLMNLLDGIGTLEKEEAAPKWISEIKMFDDIEQETKISEWQNEVEKIENHIECSQNKLADNVRLKSILYTSGDRLVEVVFKILEELMGCDLSGFVDNKKEDFLFEIDDNVFIGEIKGVRHNVKNENISQLDVHFQGYLDEHEEKDPNSVKALLIMNHQNNKAPKDREPVKDTQINLAKRNGSLIIETTVLLKLLEEYRSGKKTREMIINMIKNSSGLLKME
;
A
#
# COMPACT_ATOMS: atom_id res chain seq x y z
N MET A 1 -0.87 26.46 -24.75
CA MET A 1 -0.24 25.36 -25.55
C MET A 1 1.24 25.64 -25.73
N ILE A 2 2.11 24.61 -25.67
CA ILE A 2 3.58 24.76 -25.63
C ILE A 2 4.21 24.27 -26.95
N GLN A 3 5.12 25.05 -27.52
CA GLN A 3 6.02 24.62 -28.60
C GLN A 3 7.40 24.29 -28.03
N VAL A 4 7.94 23.12 -28.37
CA VAL A 4 9.30 22.71 -28.01
C VAL A 4 10.15 22.54 -29.26
N VAL A 5 11.17 23.37 -29.38
CA VAL A 5 12.12 23.39 -30.48
C VAL A 5 13.38 22.64 -30.08
N THR A 6 13.67 21.55 -30.79
CA THR A 6 14.89 20.74 -30.60
C THR A 6 15.72 20.70 -31.88
N TYR A 7 16.89 20.06 -31.84
CA TYR A 7 17.74 19.92 -33.03
C TYR A 7 17.01 19.23 -34.20
N ASP A 8 16.38 18.08 -33.96
CA ASP A 8 15.74 17.26 -35.01
C ASP A 8 14.21 17.39 -35.04
N GLY A 9 13.61 18.10 -34.07
CA GLY A 9 12.15 18.27 -33.96
C GLY A 9 11.37 17.06 -33.47
N LYS A 10 12.08 16.03 -33.03
CA LYS A 10 11.53 14.86 -32.34
C LYS A 10 12.52 14.39 -31.29
N ASP A 11 12.22 14.67 -30.03
CA ASP A 11 12.96 14.19 -28.87
C ASP A 11 11.98 13.47 -27.95
N THR A 12 12.20 12.17 -27.74
CA THR A 12 11.33 11.31 -26.93
C THR A 12 11.19 11.80 -25.48
N LYS A 13 12.10 12.67 -25.01
CA LYS A 13 12.00 13.26 -23.68
C LYS A 13 10.81 14.22 -23.55
N TYR A 14 10.23 14.69 -24.65
CA TYR A 14 9.11 15.63 -24.71
C TYR A 14 7.82 15.03 -25.30
N ASP A 15 7.71 13.69 -25.35
CA ASP A 15 6.49 13.04 -25.83
C ASP A 15 5.33 13.31 -24.85
N GLY A 16 4.24 13.91 -25.33
CA GLY A 16 3.05 14.26 -24.53
C GLY A 16 1.99 15.01 -25.34
N GLU A 17 0.74 15.07 -24.85
CA GLU A 17 -0.38 15.69 -25.57
C GLU A 17 -0.32 17.24 -25.57
N GLU A 18 0.43 17.85 -24.66
CA GLU A 18 0.46 19.31 -24.47
C GLU A 18 1.63 20.03 -25.17
N MET A 19 2.57 19.28 -25.77
CA MET A 19 3.81 19.81 -26.35
C MET A 19 3.91 19.50 -27.86
N ALA A 20 3.89 20.54 -28.68
CA ALA A 20 4.17 20.42 -30.11
C ALA A 20 5.68 20.53 -30.36
N GLN A 21 6.28 19.53 -31.00
CA GLN A 21 7.72 19.48 -31.25
C GLN A 21 8.09 19.89 -32.68
N TYR A 22 9.09 20.77 -32.82
CA TYR A 22 9.61 21.22 -34.12
C TYR A 22 11.14 21.27 -34.12
N SER A 23 11.74 21.12 -35.30
CA SER A 23 13.18 21.24 -35.46
C SER A 23 13.56 22.72 -35.47
N LEU A 24 14.84 23.03 -35.20
CA LEU A 24 15.36 24.40 -35.37
C LEU A 24 15.19 24.96 -36.80
N HIS A 25 14.98 24.10 -37.79
CA HIS A 25 14.75 24.48 -39.18
C HIS A 25 13.28 24.76 -39.51
N ASP A 26 12.33 24.21 -38.73
CA ASP A 26 10.89 24.18 -39.04
C ASP A 26 10.04 24.77 -37.91
N ILE A 27 10.60 25.73 -37.16
CA ILE A 27 9.91 26.42 -36.06
C ILE A 27 8.69 27.17 -36.59
N ARG A 28 7.55 27.04 -35.92
CA ARG A 28 6.36 27.84 -36.24
C ARG A 28 6.42 29.21 -35.57
N SER A 29 5.55 30.11 -36.01
CA SER A 29 5.42 31.44 -35.39
C SER A 29 5.34 31.32 -33.87
N LEU A 30 6.22 32.02 -33.14
CA LEU A 30 6.27 31.95 -31.67
C LEU A 30 4.92 32.38 -31.06
N ASP A 31 4.29 33.39 -31.63
CA ASP A 31 2.97 33.87 -31.19
C ASP A 31 1.80 32.91 -31.51
N GLU A 32 2.02 31.75 -32.15
CA GLU A 32 1.02 30.66 -32.21
C GLU A 32 0.93 29.86 -30.91
N TYR A 33 1.91 30.04 -30.01
CA TYR A 33 2.01 29.34 -28.73
C TYR A 33 2.10 30.32 -27.57
N GLU A 34 1.73 29.85 -26.38
CA GLU A 34 1.87 30.65 -25.15
C GLU A 34 3.31 30.64 -24.65
N ILE A 35 3.97 29.49 -24.83
CA ILE A 35 5.34 29.24 -24.38
C ILE A 35 6.10 28.52 -25.50
N ASP A 36 7.24 29.10 -25.89
CA ASP A 36 8.21 28.54 -26.81
C ASP A 36 9.48 28.12 -26.09
N VAL A 37 9.76 26.82 -26.07
CA VAL A 37 10.96 26.26 -25.44
C VAL A 37 12.00 25.99 -26.52
N ILE A 38 13.14 26.69 -26.47
CA ILE A 38 14.27 26.47 -27.38
C ILE A 38 15.32 25.65 -26.65
N ASP A 39 15.44 24.38 -26.99
CA ASP A 39 16.32 23.44 -26.30
C ASP A 39 17.65 23.24 -27.05
N LEU A 40 18.73 23.75 -26.44
CA LEU A 40 20.10 23.61 -26.96
C LEU A 40 20.88 22.45 -26.33
N SER A 41 20.21 21.55 -25.59
CA SER A 41 20.90 20.45 -24.89
C SER A 41 21.37 19.32 -25.80
N SER A 42 20.92 19.27 -27.06
CA SER A 42 21.29 18.19 -27.98
C SER A 42 22.80 18.22 -28.28
N PRO A 43 23.54 17.10 -28.12
CA PRO A 43 24.95 17.02 -28.48
C PRO A 43 25.22 17.35 -29.95
N TYR A 44 24.26 17.11 -30.85
CA TYR A 44 24.39 17.35 -32.28
C TYR A 44 24.46 18.83 -32.66
N ILE A 45 24.06 19.73 -31.76
CA ILE A 45 24.23 21.18 -31.92
C ILE A 45 25.71 21.56 -31.89
N TRP A 46 26.52 20.86 -31.09
CA TRP A 46 27.92 21.21 -30.78
C TRP A 46 28.91 20.65 -31.81
N TYR A 47 28.53 20.70 -33.09
CA TYR A 47 29.35 20.29 -34.22
C TYR A 47 29.63 21.47 -35.15
N SER A 48 30.87 21.57 -35.63
CA SER A 48 31.33 22.64 -36.52
C SER A 48 32.16 22.13 -37.69
N SER A 49 31.76 22.49 -38.90
CA SER A 49 32.60 22.23 -40.07
C SER A 49 33.82 23.18 -40.15
N GLY A 50 33.87 24.22 -39.31
CA GLY A 50 34.96 25.19 -39.26
C GLY A 50 36.24 24.67 -38.60
N LYS A 51 37.37 25.32 -38.88
CA LYS A 51 38.69 24.95 -38.32
C LYS A 51 38.87 25.31 -36.84
N THR A 52 37.97 26.13 -36.28
CA THR A 52 38.06 26.67 -34.91
C THR A 52 36.76 26.45 -34.15
N ALA A 53 36.85 26.32 -32.83
CA ALA A 53 35.71 26.13 -31.94
C ALA A 53 34.99 27.46 -31.60
N ASN A 54 34.47 28.15 -32.62
CA ASN A 54 33.80 29.45 -32.48
C ASN A 54 32.50 29.58 -33.29
N SER A 55 32.04 28.51 -33.93
CA SER A 55 30.79 28.51 -34.68
C SER A 55 30.23 27.10 -34.74
N VAL A 56 28.90 26.95 -34.73
CA VAL A 56 28.21 25.66 -34.93
C VAL A 56 27.60 25.60 -36.32
N ASN A 57 27.37 24.39 -36.84
CA ASN A 57 26.75 24.18 -38.15
C ASN A 57 25.37 24.84 -38.25
N ILE A 58 24.61 24.89 -37.15
CA ILE A 58 23.29 25.55 -37.06
C ILE A 58 23.35 27.07 -36.84
N SER A 59 24.51 27.72 -37.08
CA SER A 59 24.67 29.15 -36.77
C SER A 59 23.68 30.06 -37.52
N ASN A 60 23.21 29.65 -38.69
CA ASN A 60 22.22 30.42 -39.45
C ASN A 60 20.81 30.24 -38.87
N ASP A 61 20.48 29.03 -38.41
CA ASP A 61 19.20 28.77 -37.75
C ASP A 61 19.10 29.58 -36.46
N LEU A 62 20.15 29.60 -35.63
CA LEU A 62 20.19 30.44 -34.42
C LEU A 62 19.92 31.93 -34.73
N LYS A 63 20.45 32.45 -35.85
CA LYS A 63 20.18 33.83 -36.30
C LYS A 63 18.73 34.04 -36.74
N SER A 64 18.11 33.04 -37.37
CA SER A 64 16.69 33.11 -37.68
C SER A 64 15.85 33.09 -36.41
N VAL A 65 16.22 32.26 -35.42
CA VAL A 65 15.51 32.17 -34.14
C VAL A 65 15.52 33.49 -33.37
N ILE A 66 16.66 34.18 -33.23
CA ILE A 66 16.67 35.50 -32.58
C ILE A 66 15.76 36.49 -33.32
N GLY A 67 15.75 36.45 -34.66
CA GLY A 67 14.84 37.26 -35.46
C GLY A 67 13.36 36.94 -35.17
N MET A 68 13.01 35.69 -34.87
CA MET A 68 11.67 35.31 -34.44
C MET A 68 11.36 35.81 -33.02
N ILE A 69 12.32 35.69 -32.09
CA ILE A 69 12.20 36.18 -30.71
C ILE A 69 11.97 37.69 -30.69
N ASP A 70 12.77 38.45 -31.44
CA ASP A 70 12.69 39.91 -31.51
C ASP A 70 11.36 40.41 -32.11
N ASN A 71 10.74 39.62 -32.97
CA ASN A 71 9.46 39.94 -33.60
C ASN A 71 8.24 39.42 -32.81
N SER A 72 8.44 38.52 -31.84
CA SER A 72 7.38 37.97 -31.00
C SER A 72 6.82 39.02 -30.05
N ARG A 73 5.49 39.05 -29.91
CA ARG A 73 4.80 40.09 -29.13
C ARG A 73 3.99 39.59 -27.97
N ASN A 74 3.76 38.29 -27.85
CA ASN A 74 2.86 37.74 -26.83
C ASN A 74 3.47 36.54 -26.10
N ALA A 75 4.22 35.68 -26.80
CA ALA A 75 4.72 34.43 -26.23
C ALA A 75 5.82 34.62 -25.17
N TYR A 76 5.86 33.69 -24.21
CA TYR A 76 7.04 33.48 -23.36
C TYR A 76 8.05 32.60 -24.10
N VAL A 77 9.33 32.96 -24.01
CA VAL A 77 10.42 32.18 -24.62
C VAL A 77 11.30 31.61 -23.52
N VAL A 78 11.58 30.31 -23.56
CA VAL A 78 12.45 29.64 -22.58
C VAL A 78 13.61 28.97 -23.31
N ILE A 79 14.81 29.49 -23.16
CA ILE A 79 16.04 28.94 -23.77
C ILE A 79 16.75 28.04 -22.77
N ILE A 80 16.88 26.76 -23.09
CA ILE A 80 17.64 25.79 -22.30
C ILE A 80 19.06 25.73 -22.86
N LEU A 81 20.04 26.13 -22.05
CA LEU A 81 21.46 26.07 -22.40
C LEU A 81 22.02 24.65 -22.26
N PRO A 82 23.11 24.32 -22.99
CA PRO A 82 23.73 23.00 -22.91
C PRO A 82 24.34 22.74 -21.53
N GLN A 83 24.51 21.46 -21.22
CA GLN A 83 25.43 21.02 -20.17
C GLN A 83 26.87 20.99 -20.71
N ASN A 84 27.86 20.54 -19.94
CA ASN A 84 29.24 20.46 -20.41
C ASN A 84 29.42 19.31 -21.42
N GLU A 85 29.00 19.55 -22.67
CA GLU A 85 29.11 18.64 -23.80
C GLU A 85 30.49 18.73 -24.49
N VAL A 86 30.76 17.77 -25.38
CA VAL A 86 31.94 17.78 -26.25
C VAL A 86 31.62 18.52 -27.55
N PHE A 87 32.42 19.54 -27.85
CA PHE A 87 32.36 20.30 -29.08
C PHE A 87 33.29 19.69 -30.14
N TYR A 88 32.74 19.26 -31.27
CA TYR A 88 33.51 18.66 -32.38
C TYR A 88 33.71 19.66 -33.52
N TYR A 89 34.94 19.81 -33.99
CA TYR A 89 35.28 20.77 -35.05
C TYR A 89 36.37 20.28 -36.00
N ASN A 90 36.68 21.10 -37.00
CA ASN A 90 37.64 20.80 -38.06
C ASN A 90 37.20 19.55 -38.85
N LYS A 91 36.05 19.66 -39.53
CA LYS A 91 35.50 18.56 -40.34
C LYS A 91 36.33 18.36 -41.60
N TYR A 92 36.87 17.17 -41.75
CA TYR A 92 37.53 16.71 -42.97
C TYR A 92 36.83 15.45 -43.45
N ASP A 93 36.29 15.50 -44.68
CA ASP A 93 35.41 14.47 -45.22
C ASP A 93 34.22 14.17 -44.28
N LYS A 94 34.17 12.98 -43.67
CA LYS A 94 33.11 12.54 -42.75
C LYS A 94 33.52 12.50 -41.28
N ARG A 95 34.68 13.06 -40.91
CA ARG A 95 35.19 13.02 -39.54
C ARG A 95 35.57 14.40 -39.01
N TYR A 96 35.43 14.58 -37.71
CA TYR A 96 35.90 15.76 -36.99
C TYR A 96 37.27 15.45 -36.42
N LEU A 97 38.25 16.28 -36.78
CA LEU A 97 39.65 16.04 -36.41
C LEU A 97 39.95 16.50 -34.98
N ASN A 98 39.20 17.47 -34.48
CA ASN A 98 39.43 18.08 -33.17
C ASN A 98 38.16 18.05 -32.32
N ASN A 99 38.35 18.04 -31.00
CA ASN A 99 37.27 18.21 -30.03
C ASN A 99 37.78 18.98 -28.79
N THR A 100 36.85 19.55 -28.03
CA THR A 100 37.10 20.27 -26.77
C THR A 100 35.82 20.27 -25.93
N GLU A 101 35.90 20.36 -24.61
CA GLU A 101 34.69 20.51 -23.78
C GLU A 101 34.16 21.95 -23.85
N LEU A 102 32.85 22.14 -23.71
CA LEU A 102 32.24 23.47 -23.74
C LEU A 102 32.77 24.41 -22.66
N LYS A 103 33.08 23.90 -21.47
CA LYS A 103 33.70 24.66 -20.38
C LYS A 103 35.08 25.24 -20.72
N ASP A 104 35.78 24.67 -21.71
CA ASP A 104 37.12 25.11 -22.10
C ASP A 104 37.08 26.22 -23.16
N ILE A 105 35.90 26.50 -23.72
CA ILE A 105 35.69 27.51 -24.77
C ILE A 105 34.64 28.56 -24.38
N LEU A 106 34.46 28.83 -23.09
CA LEU A 106 33.42 29.76 -22.57
C LEU A 106 33.36 31.10 -23.31
N TYR A 107 34.51 31.70 -23.63
CA TYR A 107 34.58 32.94 -24.39
C TYR A 107 33.93 32.79 -25.77
N SER A 108 34.31 31.76 -26.52
CA SER A 108 33.76 31.50 -27.86
C SER A 108 32.29 31.07 -27.79
N LEU A 109 31.93 30.26 -26.80
CA LEU A 109 30.56 29.81 -26.55
C LEU A 109 29.64 31.01 -26.36
N GLN A 110 29.99 31.94 -25.49
CA GLN A 110 29.20 33.15 -25.23
C GLN A 110 29.21 34.12 -26.41
N ASN A 111 30.41 34.54 -26.83
CA ASN A 111 30.56 35.71 -27.71
C ASN A 111 30.43 35.41 -29.20
N ASN A 112 30.61 34.15 -29.63
CA ASN A 112 30.56 33.78 -31.04
C ASN A 112 29.40 32.83 -31.41
N ILE A 113 28.88 32.08 -30.43
CA ILE A 113 27.81 31.08 -30.66
C ILE A 113 26.49 31.55 -30.04
N LEU A 114 26.40 31.66 -28.72
CA LEU A 114 25.15 32.00 -28.03
C LEU A 114 24.70 33.44 -28.26
N SER A 115 25.63 34.37 -28.50
CA SER A 115 25.33 35.74 -28.93
C SER A 115 24.54 35.82 -30.23
N LYS A 116 24.47 34.74 -31.03
CA LYS A 116 23.61 34.69 -32.23
C LYS A 116 22.15 34.40 -31.92
N LEU A 117 21.86 33.90 -30.72
CA LEU A 117 20.51 33.54 -30.27
C LEU A 117 19.96 34.52 -29.25
N PHE A 118 20.84 35.18 -28.49
CA PHE A 118 20.45 36.10 -27.44
C PHE A 118 21.51 37.19 -27.25
N ASP A 119 21.12 38.44 -27.53
CA ASP A 119 22.03 39.59 -27.48
C ASP A 119 22.37 40.05 -26.04
N SER A 120 21.63 39.63 -25.00
CA SER A 120 21.76 40.23 -23.65
C SER A 120 22.84 39.64 -22.74
N PHE A 121 23.96 39.14 -23.26
CA PHE A 121 25.17 38.90 -22.44
C PHE A 121 25.94 40.19 -22.10
N ALA A 122 25.36 41.37 -22.32
CA ALA A 122 25.93 42.65 -21.92
C ALA A 122 26.07 42.73 -20.38
N GLY A 123 27.22 42.30 -19.86
CA GLY A 123 27.55 42.32 -18.43
C GLY A 123 27.20 41.04 -17.66
N ILE A 124 26.75 39.98 -18.35
CA ILE A 124 26.50 38.65 -17.78
C ILE A 124 27.37 37.64 -18.53
N SER A 125 28.08 36.78 -17.82
CA SER A 125 28.88 35.69 -18.37
C SER A 125 28.39 34.34 -17.88
N LEU A 126 28.64 33.31 -18.67
CA LEU A 126 28.43 31.91 -18.29
C LEU A 126 29.70 31.36 -17.63
N THR A 127 29.60 30.83 -16.42
CA THR A 127 30.75 30.28 -15.69
C THR A 127 30.53 28.80 -15.41
N TYR A 128 31.58 27.98 -15.58
CA TYR A 128 31.52 26.54 -15.32
C TYR A 128 31.66 26.23 -13.84
N GLU A 129 30.61 25.67 -13.25
CA GLU A 129 30.62 25.04 -11.94
C GLU A 129 29.35 24.22 -11.79
N ASN A 130 29.49 22.96 -11.39
CA ASN A 130 28.34 22.10 -11.17
C ASN A 130 27.53 22.58 -9.96
N THR A 131 26.26 22.88 -10.18
CA THR A 131 25.33 23.35 -9.15
C THR A 131 24.04 22.53 -9.12
N ARG A 132 23.29 22.70 -8.03
CA ARG A 132 21.96 22.12 -7.83
C ARG A 132 21.00 23.20 -7.40
N SER A 133 19.81 23.23 -7.99
CA SER A 133 18.75 24.21 -7.73
C SER A 133 17.43 23.50 -7.49
N ASN A 134 16.62 24.02 -6.55
CA ASN A 134 15.24 23.57 -6.37
C ASN A 134 14.32 24.50 -7.14
N VAL A 135 13.41 23.92 -7.92
CA VAL A 135 12.34 24.63 -8.62
C VAL A 135 11.06 23.85 -8.40
N GLY A 136 10.02 24.49 -7.86
CA GLY A 136 8.80 23.79 -7.47
C GLY A 136 9.11 22.61 -6.54
N SER A 137 8.75 21.40 -6.97
CA SER A 137 8.94 20.16 -6.20
C SER A 137 10.19 19.35 -6.57
N MET A 138 10.98 19.79 -7.56
CA MET A 138 12.09 19.03 -8.13
C MET A 138 13.45 19.71 -7.93
N GLU A 139 14.50 18.88 -7.85
CA GLU A 139 15.91 19.31 -7.87
C GLU A 139 16.48 19.16 -9.28
N TYR A 140 17.18 20.19 -9.75
CA TYR A 140 17.81 20.25 -11.08
C TYR A 140 19.33 20.40 -10.94
N GLU A 141 20.07 19.67 -11.76
CA GLU A 141 21.52 19.85 -11.91
C GLU A 141 21.83 20.88 -13.01
N ALA A 142 22.95 21.59 -12.90
CA ALA A 142 23.44 22.50 -13.94
C ALA A 142 24.97 22.49 -13.97
N ALA A 143 25.57 22.38 -15.16
CA ALA A 143 27.03 22.46 -15.35
C ALA A 143 27.56 23.91 -15.34
N PHE A 144 26.68 24.87 -15.57
CA PHE A 144 27.01 26.29 -15.66
C PHE A 144 26.10 27.14 -14.79
N TYR A 145 26.54 28.35 -14.49
CA TYR A 145 25.75 29.38 -13.82
C TYR A 145 26.01 30.75 -14.47
N PHE A 146 25.08 31.69 -14.25
CA PHE A 146 25.26 33.06 -14.72
C PHE A 146 26.01 33.89 -13.68
N GLU A 147 27.05 34.58 -14.12
CA GLU A 147 27.88 35.47 -13.31
C GLU A 147 27.84 36.89 -13.87
N GLY A 148 27.80 37.88 -12.99
CA GLY A 148 27.67 39.28 -13.37
C GLY A 148 26.54 39.97 -12.65
N ASN A 149 26.31 41.23 -13.02
CA ASN A 149 25.23 42.02 -12.46
C ASN A 149 24.07 42.05 -13.45
N ALA A 150 22.87 41.81 -12.94
CA ALA A 150 21.67 42.01 -13.71
C ALA A 150 21.50 43.53 -13.93
N PHE A 151 21.32 43.96 -15.18
CA PHE A 151 21.12 45.36 -15.52
C PHE A 151 19.74 45.55 -16.19
N TRP A 152 19.13 46.71 -15.97
CA TRP A 152 17.85 47.13 -16.55
C TRP A 152 16.73 46.10 -16.34
N ASP A 153 16.40 45.34 -17.38
CA ASP A 153 15.26 44.42 -17.44
C ASP A 153 15.64 42.96 -17.20
N THR A 154 16.91 42.69 -16.84
CA THR A 154 17.38 41.33 -16.53
C THR A 154 17.28 41.03 -15.03
N GLU A 155 16.73 39.86 -14.70
CA GLU A 155 16.57 39.37 -13.32
C GLU A 155 17.13 37.95 -13.18
N PHE A 156 17.68 37.61 -12.01
CA PHE A 156 18.04 36.24 -11.67
C PHE A 156 16.92 35.58 -10.85
N VAL A 157 16.18 34.68 -11.49
CA VAL A 157 14.93 34.12 -10.94
C VAL A 157 15.19 32.93 -10.02
N ILE A 158 16.09 32.02 -10.41
CA ILE A 158 16.41 30.81 -9.65
C ILE A 158 17.91 30.76 -9.37
N ARG A 159 18.25 30.39 -8.13
CA ARG A 159 19.63 30.28 -7.64
C ARG A 159 19.87 28.90 -7.04
N SER A 160 21.12 28.44 -7.16
CA SER A 160 21.57 27.19 -6.56
C SER A 160 21.38 27.17 -5.04
N ILE A 161 21.13 25.99 -4.48
CA ILE A 161 20.72 25.80 -3.09
C ILE A 161 21.75 26.38 -2.13
N LYS A 162 23.02 25.95 -2.25
CA LYS A 162 24.10 26.29 -1.31
C LYS A 162 24.91 27.51 -1.76
N SER A 163 25.37 27.54 -3.01
CA SER A 163 26.25 28.60 -3.51
C SER A 163 25.51 29.87 -3.95
N LYS A 164 24.17 29.85 -3.98
CA LYS A 164 23.31 30.98 -4.38
C LYS A 164 23.62 31.56 -5.77
N LYS A 165 24.23 30.73 -6.62
CA LYS A 165 24.65 31.06 -7.98
C LYS A 165 23.44 31.05 -8.91
N PRO A 166 23.23 32.11 -9.72
CA PRO A 166 22.10 32.15 -10.65
C PRO A 166 22.14 31.02 -11.68
N THR A 167 21.01 30.32 -11.84
CA THR A 167 20.85 29.22 -12.81
C THR A 167 19.70 29.46 -13.78
N VAL A 168 18.83 30.41 -13.47
CA VAL A 168 17.82 30.94 -14.39
C VAL A 168 17.87 32.45 -14.35
N MET A 169 17.94 33.07 -15.53
CA MET A 169 17.77 34.50 -15.70
C MET A 169 16.55 34.78 -16.58
N ARG A 170 15.97 35.96 -16.41
CA ARG A 170 14.82 36.45 -17.16
C ARG A 170 15.14 37.82 -17.70
N ASN A 171 14.85 38.06 -18.97
CA ASN A 171 14.78 39.38 -19.56
C ASN A 171 13.40 39.54 -20.21
N ASN A 172 12.52 40.36 -19.62
CA ASN A 172 11.13 40.51 -20.04
C ASN A 172 10.36 39.18 -20.11
N ARG A 173 10.05 38.68 -21.31
CA ARG A 173 9.36 37.39 -21.52
C ARG A 173 10.30 36.24 -21.88
N ILE A 174 11.60 36.51 -21.94
CA ILE A 174 12.63 35.55 -22.30
C ILE A 174 13.28 35.03 -21.02
N TYR A 175 13.20 33.73 -20.79
CA TYR A 175 13.89 33.02 -19.73
C TYR A 175 15.04 32.22 -20.31
N ILE A 176 16.17 32.20 -19.62
CA ILE A 176 17.34 31.43 -20.02
C ILE A 176 17.81 30.63 -18.82
N THR A 177 17.94 29.32 -19.00
CA THR A 177 18.25 28.38 -17.93
C THR A 177 19.50 27.56 -18.24
N THR A 178 20.33 27.33 -17.22
CA THR A 178 21.43 26.34 -17.27
C THR A 178 21.02 24.99 -16.68
N LEU A 179 19.79 24.88 -16.17
CA LEU A 179 19.26 23.66 -15.56
C LEU A 179 19.10 22.56 -16.60
N LYS A 180 19.52 21.36 -16.24
CA LYS A 180 19.40 20.15 -17.06
C LYS A 180 17.95 19.66 -17.05
N ILE A 181 17.29 19.70 -18.20
CA ILE A 181 15.95 19.15 -18.41
C ILE A 181 16.09 17.72 -18.94
N VAL A 182 15.46 16.76 -18.25
CA VAL A 182 15.63 15.33 -18.52
C VAL A 182 14.39 14.68 -19.12
N ASN A 183 13.21 15.27 -18.94
CA ASN A 183 11.93 14.82 -19.47
C ASN A 183 10.87 15.94 -19.44
N ALA A 184 9.69 15.66 -20.01
CA ALA A 184 8.54 16.56 -20.07
C ALA A 184 8.08 17.04 -18.68
N ASP A 185 8.02 16.16 -17.68
CA ASP A 185 7.63 16.52 -16.31
C ASP A 185 8.59 17.56 -15.69
N SER A 186 9.89 17.38 -15.91
CA SER A 186 10.92 18.33 -15.46
C SER A 186 10.84 19.67 -16.21
N LEU A 187 10.41 19.66 -17.48
CA LEU A 187 10.14 20.89 -18.20
C LEU A 187 8.92 21.60 -17.61
N MET A 188 7.81 20.88 -17.43
CA MET A 188 6.56 21.44 -16.90
C MET A 188 6.75 22.01 -15.48
N ASN A 189 7.43 21.29 -14.60
CA ASN A 189 7.73 21.78 -13.25
C ASN A 189 8.64 23.03 -13.30
N LEU A 190 9.58 23.13 -14.25
CA LEU A 190 10.36 24.36 -14.43
C LEU A 190 9.44 25.51 -14.87
N LEU A 191 8.58 25.30 -15.88
CA LEU A 191 7.66 26.31 -16.43
C LEU A 191 6.69 26.85 -15.37
N ASP A 192 6.13 25.98 -14.53
CA ASP A 192 5.32 26.35 -13.37
C ASP A 192 6.15 27.15 -12.36
N GLY A 193 7.33 26.65 -12.01
CA GLY A 193 8.20 27.28 -11.00
C GLY A 193 8.74 28.66 -11.37
N ILE A 194 8.85 28.98 -12.67
CA ILE A 194 9.20 30.33 -13.16
C ILE A 194 7.97 31.23 -13.39
N GLY A 195 6.76 30.72 -13.15
CA GLY A 195 5.51 31.46 -13.24
C GLY A 195 5.07 31.76 -14.67
N THR A 196 5.37 30.89 -15.63
CA THR A 196 4.94 31.04 -17.04
C THR A 196 3.61 30.38 -17.36
N LEU A 197 3.13 29.45 -16.53
CA LEU A 197 1.81 28.84 -16.67
C LEU A 197 0.75 29.71 -15.97
N GLU A 198 -0.38 29.96 -16.63
CA GLU A 198 -1.54 30.56 -15.97
C GLU A 198 -2.01 29.64 -14.84
N LYS A 199 -2.07 30.17 -13.62
CA LYS A 199 -2.65 29.43 -12.50
C LYS A 199 -4.16 29.50 -12.65
N GLU A 200 -4.83 28.36 -12.76
CA GLU A 200 -6.29 28.31 -12.64
C GLU A 200 -6.70 29.05 -11.35
N GLU A 201 -7.68 29.96 -11.48
CA GLU A 201 -8.20 30.68 -10.32
C GLU A 201 -8.78 29.66 -9.34
N ALA A 202 -8.21 29.62 -8.13
CA ALA A 202 -8.69 28.74 -7.09
C ALA A 202 -10.17 29.04 -6.81
N ALA A 203 -11.02 28.03 -6.96
CA ALA A 203 -12.45 28.19 -6.76
C ALA A 203 -12.71 28.72 -5.33
N PRO A 204 -13.53 29.78 -5.18
CA PRO A 204 -13.79 30.36 -3.88
C PRO A 204 -14.54 29.39 -2.98
N LYS A 205 -14.27 29.39 -1.67
CA LYS A 205 -14.87 28.42 -0.72
C LYS A 205 -16.40 28.38 -0.74
N TRP A 206 -17.05 29.50 -1.03
CA TRP A 206 -18.51 29.58 -1.08
C TRP A 206 -19.11 28.86 -2.30
N ILE A 207 -18.30 28.46 -3.30
CA ILE A 207 -18.82 27.81 -4.50
C ILE A 207 -19.57 26.51 -4.18
N SER A 208 -19.12 25.76 -3.17
CA SER A 208 -19.77 24.52 -2.72
C SER A 208 -21.09 24.74 -1.97
N GLU A 209 -21.37 25.97 -1.55
CA GLU A 209 -22.63 26.36 -0.90
C GLU A 209 -23.74 26.58 -1.94
N ILE A 210 -23.37 26.85 -3.19
CA ILE A 210 -24.32 26.99 -4.29
C ILE A 210 -24.73 25.60 -4.76
N LYS A 211 -25.97 25.20 -4.46
CA LYS A 211 -26.56 23.95 -4.98
C LYS A 211 -27.20 24.20 -6.33
N MET A 212 -26.67 23.60 -7.38
CA MET A 212 -27.19 23.71 -8.74
C MET A 212 -27.19 22.35 -9.45
N PHE A 213 -27.78 22.28 -10.64
CA PHE A 213 -27.86 21.06 -11.43
C PHE A 213 -28.50 19.91 -10.62
N ASP A 214 -27.84 18.76 -10.55
CA ASP A 214 -28.26 17.58 -9.81
C ASP A 214 -27.55 17.41 -8.46
N ASP A 215 -26.91 18.46 -7.92
CA ASP A 215 -26.17 18.41 -6.64
C ASP A 215 -27.00 17.78 -5.52
N ILE A 216 -28.26 18.19 -5.37
CA ILE A 216 -29.17 17.67 -4.33
C ILE A 216 -29.47 16.18 -4.55
N GLU A 217 -29.65 15.77 -5.81
CA GLU A 217 -29.89 14.36 -6.14
C GLU A 217 -28.66 13.51 -5.84
N GLN A 218 -27.47 13.99 -6.20
CA GLN A 218 -26.22 13.29 -5.92
C GLN A 218 -25.90 13.22 -4.43
N GLU A 219 -26.13 14.31 -3.67
CA GLU A 219 -25.99 14.32 -2.21
C GLU A 219 -26.93 13.31 -1.55
N THR A 220 -28.16 13.20 -2.05
CA THR A 220 -29.13 12.21 -1.56
C THR A 220 -28.62 10.78 -1.81
N LYS A 221 -28.17 10.48 -3.04
CA LYS A 221 -27.60 9.16 -3.39
C LYS A 221 -26.37 8.82 -2.53
N ILE A 222 -25.48 9.78 -2.31
CA ILE A 222 -24.31 9.60 -1.44
C ILE A 222 -24.74 9.25 -0.02
N SER A 223 -25.72 9.96 0.53
CA SER A 223 -26.24 9.68 1.88
C SER A 223 -26.89 8.30 1.97
N GLU A 224 -27.64 7.87 0.96
CA GLU A 224 -28.22 6.52 0.88
C GLU A 224 -27.13 5.45 0.83
N TRP A 225 -26.12 5.61 -0.02
CA TRP A 225 -25.01 4.66 -0.11
C TRP A 225 -24.19 4.60 1.19
N GLN A 226 -23.97 5.72 1.86
CA GLN A 226 -23.29 5.75 3.16
C GLN A 226 -24.06 4.95 4.22
N ASN A 227 -25.39 5.04 4.25
CA ASN A 227 -26.22 4.24 5.16
C ASN A 227 -26.12 2.74 4.84
N GLU A 228 -26.13 2.37 3.55
CA GLU A 228 -25.95 0.96 3.17
C GLU A 228 -24.55 0.43 3.53
N VAL A 229 -23.51 1.24 3.39
CA VAL A 229 -22.14 0.90 3.86
C VAL A 229 -22.15 0.62 5.36
N GLU A 230 -22.75 1.50 6.16
CA GLU A 230 -22.84 1.33 7.62
C GLU A 230 -23.57 0.03 8.01
N LYS A 231 -24.67 -0.32 7.32
CA LYS A 231 -25.37 -1.59 7.55
C LYS A 231 -24.48 -2.80 7.23
N ILE A 232 -23.76 -2.76 6.11
CA ILE A 232 -22.87 -3.84 5.70
C ILE A 232 -21.71 -3.99 6.69
N GLU A 233 -21.12 -2.90 7.14
CA GLU A 233 -20.06 -2.90 8.16
C GLU A 233 -20.52 -3.56 9.47
N ASN A 234 -21.72 -3.21 9.94
CA ASN A 234 -22.33 -3.85 11.11
C ASN A 234 -22.54 -5.37 10.93
N HIS A 235 -22.94 -5.80 9.72
CA HIS A 235 -23.06 -7.23 9.40
C HIS A 235 -21.70 -7.96 9.37
N ILE A 236 -20.67 -7.30 8.88
CA ILE A 236 -19.29 -7.82 8.88
C ILE A 236 -18.81 -7.99 10.32
N GLU A 237 -18.98 -6.99 11.18
CA GLU A 237 -18.61 -7.06 12.60
C GLU A 237 -19.33 -8.20 13.32
N CYS A 238 -20.66 -8.33 13.14
CA CYS A 238 -21.43 -9.45 13.68
C CYS A 238 -20.88 -10.81 13.23
N SER A 239 -20.46 -10.92 11.96
CA SER A 239 -19.91 -12.16 11.41
C SER A 239 -18.51 -12.46 11.96
N GLN A 240 -17.67 -11.45 12.11
CA GLN A 240 -16.35 -11.55 12.73
C GLN A 240 -16.45 -12.00 14.19
N ASN A 241 -17.38 -11.44 14.95
CA ASN A 241 -17.64 -11.84 16.33
C ASN A 241 -18.06 -13.32 16.43
N LYS A 242 -18.89 -13.81 15.50
CA LYS A 242 -19.23 -15.24 15.41
C LYS A 242 -18.02 -16.12 15.08
N LEU A 243 -17.14 -15.67 14.17
CA LEU A 243 -15.91 -16.40 13.86
C LEU A 243 -14.96 -16.46 15.06
N ALA A 244 -14.84 -15.37 15.82
CA ALA A 244 -14.05 -15.32 17.04
C ALA A 244 -14.59 -16.29 18.11
N ASP A 245 -15.91 -16.33 18.33
CA ASP A 245 -16.52 -17.31 19.24
C ASP A 245 -16.28 -18.75 18.76
N ASN A 246 -16.41 -19.02 17.46
CA ASN A 246 -16.09 -20.34 16.89
C ASN A 246 -14.61 -20.73 17.12
N VAL A 247 -13.67 -19.78 17.05
CA VAL A 247 -12.26 -20.03 17.38
C VAL A 247 -12.09 -20.35 18.87
N ARG A 248 -12.77 -19.60 19.75
CA ARG A 248 -12.77 -19.88 21.19
C ARG A 248 -13.28 -21.29 21.48
N LEU A 249 -14.41 -21.71 20.89
CA LEU A 249 -14.96 -23.06 21.05
C LEU A 249 -13.98 -24.13 20.56
N LYS A 250 -13.36 -23.94 19.38
CA LYS A 250 -12.34 -24.86 18.85
C LYS A 250 -11.08 -24.98 19.72
N SER A 251 -10.88 -24.09 20.69
CA SER A 251 -9.70 -24.16 21.57
C SER A 251 -9.63 -25.44 22.39
N ILE A 252 -10.76 -26.10 22.66
CA ILE A 252 -10.82 -27.40 23.37
C ILE A 252 -10.10 -28.53 22.62
N LEU A 253 -9.69 -28.29 21.37
CA LEU A 253 -8.87 -29.22 20.60
C LEU A 253 -7.39 -29.13 20.96
N TYR A 254 -6.90 -28.10 21.65
CA TYR A 254 -5.47 -28.00 21.97
C TYR A 254 -5.16 -27.53 23.40
N THR A 255 -6.16 -27.06 24.16
CA THR A 255 -5.98 -26.62 25.54
C THR A 255 -6.00 -27.77 26.56
N SER A 256 -5.56 -27.45 27.78
CA SER A 256 -5.55 -28.31 28.98
C SER A 256 -5.85 -27.45 30.22
N GLY A 257 -6.23 -28.09 31.33
CA GLY A 257 -6.50 -27.41 32.61
C GLY A 257 -7.68 -26.44 32.51
N ASP A 258 -7.63 -25.36 33.28
CA ASP A 258 -8.74 -24.41 33.45
C ASP A 258 -9.28 -23.86 32.12
N ARG A 259 -8.40 -23.59 31.15
CA ARG A 259 -8.80 -23.11 29.82
C ARG A 259 -9.61 -24.12 29.02
N LEU A 260 -9.37 -25.42 29.23
CA LEU A 260 -10.17 -26.47 28.61
C LEU A 260 -11.52 -26.58 29.33
N VAL A 261 -11.49 -26.59 30.66
CA VAL A 261 -12.68 -26.70 31.52
C VAL A 261 -13.67 -25.58 31.22
N GLU A 262 -13.22 -24.32 31.20
CA GLU A 262 -14.05 -23.13 30.95
C GLU A 262 -14.84 -23.24 29.64
N VAL A 263 -14.19 -23.64 28.56
CA VAL A 263 -14.83 -23.72 27.24
C VAL A 263 -15.70 -24.98 27.13
N VAL A 264 -15.31 -26.09 27.76
CA VAL A 264 -16.15 -27.30 27.82
C VAL A 264 -17.43 -27.04 28.62
N PHE A 265 -17.37 -26.30 29.73
CA PHE A 265 -18.55 -25.91 30.50
C PHE A 265 -19.54 -25.14 29.64
N LYS A 266 -19.06 -24.09 28.93
CA LYS A 266 -19.91 -23.33 28.00
C LYS A 266 -20.61 -24.24 26.98
N ILE A 267 -19.92 -25.25 26.46
CA ILE A 267 -20.50 -26.20 25.50
C ILE A 267 -21.54 -27.11 26.16
N LEU A 268 -21.25 -27.62 27.35
CA LEU A 268 -22.19 -28.49 28.10
C LEU A 268 -23.44 -27.73 28.53
N GLU A 269 -23.31 -26.51 29.04
CA GLU A 269 -24.44 -25.64 29.39
C GLU A 269 -25.35 -25.40 28.18
N GLU A 270 -24.76 -25.13 27.01
CA GLU A 270 -25.53 -24.91 25.77
C GLU A 270 -26.22 -26.21 25.30
N LEU A 271 -25.50 -27.33 25.26
CA LEU A 271 -26.01 -28.62 24.80
C LEU A 271 -27.09 -29.17 25.73
N MET A 272 -26.81 -29.18 27.04
CA MET A 272 -27.59 -29.88 28.05
C MET A 272 -28.62 -28.96 28.72
N GLY A 273 -28.48 -27.64 28.62
CA GLY A 273 -29.38 -26.68 29.27
C GLY A 273 -29.23 -26.62 30.79
N CYS A 274 -28.03 -26.95 31.29
CA CYS A 274 -27.67 -26.86 32.71
C CYS A 274 -26.93 -25.54 33.02
N ASP A 275 -26.75 -25.25 34.31
CA ASP A 275 -25.92 -24.15 34.80
C ASP A 275 -24.73 -24.73 35.58
N LEU A 276 -23.51 -24.50 35.07
CA LEU A 276 -22.25 -24.94 35.68
C LEU A 276 -21.47 -23.76 36.26
N SER A 277 -21.99 -22.54 36.17
CA SER A 277 -21.30 -21.32 36.60
C SER A 277 -21.03 -21.26 38.11
N GLY A 278 -21.84 -21.98 38.90
CA GLY A 278 -21.71 -22.11 40.35
C GLY A 278 -20.88 -23.31 40.83
N PHE A 279 -20.30 -24.11 39.92
CA PHE A 279 -19.55 -25.30 40.31
C PHE A 279 -18.26 -24.91 41.06
N VAL A 280 -18.06 -25.50 42.25
CA VAL A 280 -16.88 -25.28 43.09
C VAL A 280 -16.00 -26.53 43.04
N ASP A 281 -14.81 -26.39 42.45
CA ASP A 281 -13.81 -27.46 42.39
C ASP A 281 -13.29 -27.80 43.81
N ASN A 282 -13.87 -28.85 44.40
CA ASN A 282 -13.45 -29.41 45.67
C ASN A 282 -12.38 -30.52 45.50
N LYS A 283 -11.73 -30.60 44.33
CA LYS A 283 -10.76 -31.63 43.93
C LYS A 283 -11.31 -33.06 43.91
N LYS A 284 -12.62 -33.21 43.77
CA LYS A 284 -13.29 -34.50 43.58
C LYS A 284 -13.59 -34.69 42.09
N GLU A 285 -14.64 -34.08 41.56
CA GLU A 285 -15.01 -34.12 40.14
C GLU A 285 -14.76 -32.79 39.42
N ASP A 286 -14.67 -32.79 38.09
CA ASP A 286 -14.53 -31.55 37.31
C ASP A 286 -15.90 -30.92 37.02
N PHE A 287 -16.99 -31.68 37.05
CA PHE A 287 -18.36 -31.16 37.02
C PHE A 287 -19.37 -32.17 37.57
N LEU A 288 -20.47 -31.64 38.12
CA LEU A 288 -21.64 -32.38 38.57
C LEU A 288 -22.89 -31.54 38.29
N PHE A 289 -23.88 -32.11 37.60
CA PHE A 289 -25.17 -31.46 37.38
C PHE A 289 -26.30 -32.48 37.24
N GLU A 290 -27.53 -32.05 37.51
CA GLU A 290 -28.73 -32.88 37.41
C GLU A 290 -29.67 -32.31 36.34
N ILE A 291 -30.21 -33.18 35.49
CA ILE A 291 -31.23 -32.84 34.50
C ILE A 291 -32.34 -33.86 34.62
N ASP A 292 -33.54 -33.37 34.91
CA ASP A 292 -34.68 -34.17 35.33
C ASP A 292 -34.28 -35.06 36.53
N ASP A 293 -34.41 -36.38 36.42
CA ASP A 293 -34.00 -37.34 37.45
C ASP A 293 -32.61 -37.97 37.19
N ASN A 294 -31.82 -37.42 36.26
CA ASN A 294 -30.51 -37.97 35.87
C ASN A 294 -29.37 -37.09 36.32
N VAL A 295 -28.41 -37.69 37.01
CA VAL A 295 -27.20 -37.01 37.49
C VAL A 295 -26.06 -37.28 36.51
N PHE A 296 -25.37 -36.23 36.08
CA PHE A 296 -24.18 -36.33 35.26
C PHE A 296 -22.97 -35.88 36.08
N ILE A 297 -22.02 -36.79 36.24
CA ILE A 297 -20.74 -36.55 36.91
C ILE A 297 -19.61 -36.75 35.91
N GLY A 298 -18.59 -35.92 35.91
CA GLY A 298 -17.52 -36.12 34.96
C GLY A 298 -16.19 -35.47 35.23
N GLU A 299 -15.23 -35.89 34.41
CA GLU A 299 -13.86 -35.40 34.35
C GLU A 299 -13.55 -34.82 32.97
N ILE A 300 -12.75 -33.77 32.93
CA ILE A 300 -12.29 -33.07 31.73
C ILE A 300 -10.76 -33.10 31.70
N LYS A 301 -10.16 -33.84 30.76
CA LYS A 301 -8.70 -33.97 30.67
C LYS A 301 -8.15 -33.64 29.30
N GLY A 302 -7.20 -32.70 29.27
CA GLY A 302 -6.38 -32.37 28.12
C GLY A 302 -4.95 -32.88 28.29
N VAL A 303 -4.55 -33.85 27.47
CA VAL A 303 -3.28 -34.57 27.64
C VAL A 303 -2.57 -34.79 26.31
N ARG A 304 -1.22 -34.91 26.34
CA ARG A 304 -0.39 -35.13 25.14
C ARG A 304 -0.32 -36.58 24.68
N HIS A 305 -0.74 -37.52 25.51
CA HIS A 305 -0.82 -38.94 25.19
C HIS A 305 -2.26 -39.36 24.89
N ASN A 306 -2.44 -40.57 24.37
CA ASN A 306 -3.76 -41.20 24.25
C ASN A 306 -4.40 -41.42 25.64
N VAL A 307 -5.70 -41.74 25.68
CA VAL A 307 -6.43 -42.08 26.90
C VAL A 307 -5.77 -43.28 27.57
N LYS A 308 -5.62 -43.24 28.90
CA LYS A 308 -5.07 -44.35 29.68
C LYS A 308 -6.11 -44.93 30.64
N ASN A 309 -5.84 -46.12 31.16
CA ASN A 309 -6.70 -46.78 32.15
C ASN A 309 -6.85 -45.93 33.42
N GLU A 310 -5.79 -45.23 33.84
CA GLU A 310 -5.82 -44.39 35.03
C GLU A 310 -6.85 -43.26 34.91
N ASN A 311 -7.10 -42.73 33.70
CA ASN A 311 -8.13 -41.72 33.49
C ASN A 311 -9.53 -42.28 33.75
N ILE A 312 -9.80 -43.50 33.29
CA ILE A 312 -11.11 -44.14 33.45
C ILE A 312 -11.31 -44.60 34.89
N SER A 313 -10.26 -45.15 35.51
CA SER A 313 -10.29 -45.58 36.90
C SER A 313 -10.48 -44.42 37.87
N GLN A 314 -9.92 -43.24 37.58
CA GLN A 314 -10.16 -42.05 38.40
C GLN A 314 -11.64 -41.63 38.35
N LEU A 315 -12.22 -41.54 37.16
CA LEU A 315 -13.65 -41.27 36.99
C LEU A 315 -14.53 -42.30 37.73
N ASP A 316 -14.17 -43.58 37.68
CA ASP A 316 -14.89 -44.66 38.37
C ASP A 316 -14.87 -44.50 39.89
N VAL A 317 -13.73 -44.08 40.47
CA VAL A 317 -13.63 -43.77 41.90
C VAL A 317 -14.56 -42.62 42.29
N HIS A 318 -14.64 -41.57 41.46
CA HIS A 318 -15.55 -40.45 41.71
C HIS A 318 -17.02 -40.86 41.62
N PHE A 319 -17.35 -41.70 40.63
CA PHE A 319 -18.69 -42.26 40.47
C PHE A 319 -19.12 -43.12 41.67
N GLN A 320 -18.28 -44.06 42.12
CA GLN A 320 -18.60 -44.88 43.30
C GLN A 320 -18.71 -44.05 44.58
N GLY A 321 -17.79 -43.09 44.77
CA GLY A 321 -17.84 -42.19 45.92
C GLY A 321 -19.12 -41.36 45.97
N TYR A 322 -19.64 -40.93 44.81
CA TYR A 322 -20.93 -40.22 44.75
C TYR A 322 -22.10 -41.12 45.17
N LEU A 323 -22.13 -42.38 44.70
CA LEU A 323 -23.18 -43.34 45.06
C LEU A 323 -23.15 -43.73 46.54
N ASP A 324 -21.96 -43.88 47.13
CA ASP A 324 -21.79 -44.15 48.56
C ASP A 324 -22.28 -42.96 49.43
N GLU A 325 -22.10 -41.72 48.95
CA GLU A 325 -22.59 -40.51 49.62
C GLU A 325 -24.11 -40.27 49.41
N HIS A 326 -24.73 -40.91 48.40
CA HIS A 326 -26.12 -40.73 47.99
C HIS A 326 -26.82 -42.08 47.74
N GLU A 327 -26.88 -42.93 48.77
CA GLU A 327 -27.49 -44.28 48.68
C GLU A 327 -28.96 -44.27 48.21
N GLU A 328 -29.65 -43.12 48.28
CA GLU A 328 -31.03 -42.95 47.80
C GLU A 328 -31.17 -42.83 46.27
N LYS A 329 -30.08 -42.57 45.54
CA LYS A 329 -30.09 -42.43 44.08
C LYS A 329 -29.97 -43.81 43.41
N ASP A 330 -30.74 -44.04 42.34
CA ASP A 330 -30.59 -45.23 41.51
C ASP A 330 -29.24 -45.16 40.77
N PRO A 331 -28.34 -46.15 40.90
CA PRO A 331 -27.09 -46.17 40.15
C PRO A 331 -27.27 -46.03 38.62
N ASN A 332 -28.43 -46.43 38.08
CA ASN A 332 -28.74 -46.28 36.65
C ASN A 332 -29.16 -44.85 36.26
N SER A 333 -29.49 -43.99 37.23
CA SER A 333 -29.79 -42.58 36.98
C SER A 333 -28.56 -41.69 37.03
N VAL A 334 -27.40 -42.21 37.45
CA VAL A 334 -26.13 -41.50 37.49
C VAL A 334 -25.26 -41.89 36.28
N LYS A 335 -24.76 -40.89 35.55
CA LYS A 335 -23.94 -41.09 34.36
C LYS A 335 -22.56 -40.46 34.49
N ALA A 336 -21.53 -41.31 34.47
CA ALA A 336 -20.13 -40.90 34.50
C ALA A 336 -19.59 -40.56 33.09
N LEU A 337 -19.07 -39.34 32.92
CA LEU A 337 -18.58 -38.79 31.66
C LEU A 337 -17.08 -38.45 31.73
N LEU A 338 -16.31 -38.90 30.74
CA LEU A 338 -14.91 -38.52 30.56
C LEU A 338 -14.76 -37.71 29.28
N ILE A 339 -14.60 -36.39 29.40
CA ILE A 339 -14.35 -35.50 28.25
C ILE A 339 -12.84 -35.42 28.00
N MET A 340 -12.39 -36.00 26.88
CA MET A 340 -10.97 -36.17 26.58
C MET A 340 -10.51 -35.33 25.39
N ASN A 341 -9.60 -34.40 25.64
CA ASN A 341 -8.71 -33.82 24.63
C ASN A 341 -7.37 -34.57 24.64
N HIS A 342 -7.38 -35.83 24.20
CA HIS A 342 -6.15 -36.63 24.12
C HIS A 342 -5.31 -36.25 22.90
N GLN A 343 -4.00 -36.47 22.99
CA GLN A 343 -3.02 -36.10 21.96
C GLN A 343 -3.15 -34.65 21.48
N ASN A 344 -3.36 -33.72 22.42
CA ASN A 344 -3.67 -32.31 22.13
C ASN A 344 -2.53 -31.50 21.48
N ASN A 345 -1.34 -32.09 21.37
CA ASN A 345 -0.21 -31.57 20.60
C ASN A 345 -0.25 -31.95 19.12
N LYS A 346 -1.27 -32.71 18.67
CA LYS A 346 -1.48 -33.11 17.28
C LYS A 346 -2.82 -32.57 16.76
N ALA A 347 -2.88 -32.27 15.47
CA ALA A 347 -4.15 -31.95 14.80
C ALA A 347 -5.10 -33.16 14.89
N PRO A 348 -6.42 -32.96 14.99
CA PRO A 348 -7.40 -34.04 15.18
C PRO A 348 -7.26 -35.22 14.22
N LYS A 349 -7.02 -34.93 12.93
CA LYS A 349 -6.85 -35.94 11.88
C LYS A 349 -5.62 -36.84 12.04
N ASP A 350 -4.61 -36.38 12.79
CA ASP A 350 -3.34 -37.07 12.99
C ASP A 350 -3.28 -37.78 14.36
N ARG A 351 -4.39 -37.81 15.10
CA ARG A 351 -4.50 -38.49 16.39
C ARG A 351 -4.73 -39.98 16.18
N GLU A 352 -4.19 -40.77 17.10
CA GLU A 352 -4.47 -42.19 17.13
C GLU A 352 -5.83 -42.37 17.82
N PRO A 353 -6.68 -43.32 17.38
CA PRO A 353 -7.95 -43.56 18.03
C PRO A 353 -7.76 -44.03 19.47
N VAL A 354 -8.79 -43.83 20.31
CA VAL A 354 -8.82 -44.42 21.65
C VAL A 354 -8.74 -45.95 21.52
N LYS A 355 -7.83 -46.59 22.24
CA LYS A 355 -7.60 -48.03 22.09
C LYS A 355 -8.74 -48.84 22.69
N ASP A 356 -9.02 -50.00 22.10
CA ASP A 356 -10.10 -50.90 22.52
C ASP A 356 -10.02 -51.29 24.00
N THR A 357 -8.82 -51.38 24.56
CA THR A 357 -8.61 -51.65 25.99
C THR A 357 -9.27 -50.60 26.88
N GLN A 358 -9.16 -49.32 26.54
CA GLN A 358 -9.78 -48.23 27.27
C GLN A 358 -11.29 -48.18 27.00
N ILE A 359 -11.71 -48.40 25.76
CA ILE A 359 -13.14 -48.43 25.40
C ILE A 359 -13.86 -49.53 26.17
N ASN A 360 -13.31 -50.74 26.22
CA ASN A 360 -13.89 -51.88 26.91
C ASN A 360 -13.89 -51.68 28.43
N LEU A 361 -12.87 -51.04 28.99
CA LEU A 361 -12.84 -50.67 30.41
C LEU A 361 -13.96 -49.68 30.76
N ALA A 362 -14.15 -48.64 29.95
CA ALA A 362 -15.24 -47.67 30.15
C ALA A 362 -16.62 -48.34 30.02
N LYS A 363 -16.82 -49.24 29.05
CA LYS A 363 -18.07 -50.04 28.94
C LYS A 363 -18.34 -50.87 30.18
N ARG A 364 -17.32 -51.57 30.69
CA ARG A 364 -17.42 -52.40 31.89
C ARG A 364 -17.83 -51.57 33.12
N ASN A 365 -17.30 -50.35 33.22
CA ASN A 365 -17.58 -49.43 34.31
C ASN A 365 -18.86 -48.58 34.09
N GLY A 366 -19.58 -48.78 32.98
CA GLY A 366 -20.78 -47.99 32.63
C GLY A 366 -20.52 -46.53 32.24
N SER A 367 -19.25 -46.11 32.18
CA SER A 367 -18.83 -44.74 31.87
C SER A 367 -18.75 -44.48 30.36
N LEU A 368 -18.79 -43.20 29.98
CA LEU A 368 -18.75 -42.74 28.60
C LEU A 368 -17.59 -41.79 28.35
N ILE A 369 -16.72 -42.13 27.41
CA ILE A 369 -15.65 -41.28 26.90
C ILE A 369 -16.22 -40.44 25.76
N ILE A 370 -16.03 -39.12 25.83
CA ILE A 370 -16.40 -38.16 24.78
C ILE A 370 -15.12 -37.44 24.34
N GLU A 371 -14.68 -37.67 23.11
CA GLU A 371 -13.57 -36.88 22.55
C GLU A 371 -14.02 -35.44 22.31
N THR A 372 -13.14 -34.46 22.53
CA THR A 372 -13.48 -33.04 22.30
C THR A 372 -13.88 -32.74 20.85
N THR A 373 -13.40 -33.53 19.89
CA THR A 373 -13.82 -33.48 18.48
C THR A 373 -15.29 -33.88 18.30
N VAL A 374 -15.74 -34.91 19.03
CA VAL A 374 -17.14 -35.38 19.03
C VAL A 374 -18.03 -34.36 19.74
N LEU A 375 -17.57 -33.79 20.85
CA LEU A 375 -18.29 -32.74 21.58
C LEU A 375 -18.56 -31.51 20.70
N LEU A 376 -17.57 -31.05 19.93
CA LEU A 376 -17.77 -29.94 18.97
C LEU A 376 -18.74 -30.29 17.85
N LYS A 377 -18.72 -31.54 17.34
CA LYS A 377 -19.67 -31.99 16.33
C LYS A 377 -21.10 -32.06 16.86
N LEU A 378 -21.28 -32.49 18.11
CA LEU A 378 -22.59 -32.44 18.76
C LEU A 378 -23.10 -31.00 18.85
N LEU A 379 -22.24 -30.04 19.22
CA LEU A 379 -22.60 -28.63 19.24
C LEU A 379 -22.97 -28.10 17.86
N GLU A 380 -22.24 -28.49 16.81
CA GLU A 380 -22.55 -28.14 15.42
C GLU A 380 -23.91 -28.71 14.98
N GLU A 381 -24.20 -29.97 15.28
CA GLU A 381 -25.48 -30.61 14.95
C GLU A 381 -26.65 -30.04 15.76
N TYR A 382 -26.41 -29.65 17.02
CA TYR A 382 -27.38 -28.94 17.84
C TYR A 382 -27.71 -27.56 17.25
N ARG A 383 -26.68 -26.73 17.00
CA ARG A 383 -26.84 -25.38 16.44
C ARG A 383 -27.43 -25.36 15.03
N SER A 384 -27.24 -26.43 14.25
CA SER A 384 -27.86 -26.60 12.93
C SER A 384 -29.27 -27.19 12.98
N GLY A 385 -29.78 -27.54 14.16
CA GLY A 385 -31.10 -28.13 14.36
C GLY A 385 -31.20 -29.60 13.93
N LYS A 386 -30.08 -30.25 13.59
CA LYS A 386 -30.04 -31.68 13.21
C LYS A 386 -30.31 -32.61 14.39
N LYS A 387 -29.89 -32.22 15.60
CA LYS A 387 -30.19 -32.92 16.85
C LYS A 387 -30.82 -31.95 17.84
N THR A 388 -31.88 -32.40 18.51
CA THR A 388 -32.45 -31.64 19.64
C THR A 388 -31.65 -31.92 20.92
N ARG A 389 -31.79 -31.05 21.91
CA ARG A 389 -31.23 -31.25 23.25
C ARG A 389 -31.61 -32.61 23.84
N GLU A 390 -32.90 -32.96 23.77
CA GLU A 390 -33.41 -34.25 24.26
C GLU A 390 -32.74 -35.46 23.58
N MET A 391 -32.49 -35.37 22.28
CA MET A 391 -31.77 -36.43 21.55
C MET A 391 -30.33 -36.57 22.06
N ILE A 392 -29.65 -35.46 22.32
CA ILE A 392 -28.27 -35.45 22.82
C ILE A 392 -28.21 -36.01 24.24
N ILE A 393 -29.10 -35.57 25.13
CA ILE A 393 -29.20 -36.07 26.51
C ILE A 393 -29.44 -37.58 26.49
N ASN A 394 -30.41 -38.06 25.70
CA ASN A 394 -30.71 -39.49 25.58
C ASN A 394 -29.54 -40.29 25.00
N MET A 395 -28.85 -39.74 24.00
CA MET A 395 -27.67 -40.36 23.40
C MET A 395 -26.54 -40.52 24.42
N ILE A 396 -26.24 -39.48 25.21
CA ILE A 396 -25.21 -39.52 26.25
C ILE A 396 -25.60 -40.48 27.37
N LYS A 397 -26.85 -40.40 27.84
CA LYS A 397 -27.38 -41.28 28.91
C LYS A 397 -27.25 -42.76 28.57
N ASN A 398 -27.67 -43.14 27.36
CA ASN A 398 -27.78 -44.54 26.96
C ASN A 398 -26.49 -45.13 26.33
N SER A 399 -25.41 -44.34 26.21
CA SER A 399 -24.14 -44.79 25.62
C SER A 399 -23.11 -45.16 26.68
N SER A 400 -22.26 -46.14 26.42
CA SER A 400 -21.07 -46.46 27.25
C SER A 400 -19.86 -46.79 26.38
N GLY A 401 -18.66 -46.66 26.95
CA GLY A 401 -17.42 -46.83 26.19
C GLY A 401 -16.98 -45.53 25.54
N LEU A 402 -17.06 -45.44 24.21
CA LEU A 402 -16.67 -44.26 23.44
C LEU A 402 -17.89 -43.75 22.66
N LEU A 403 -18.20 -42.47 22.81
CA LEU A 403 -19.28 -41.84 22.07
C LEU A 403 -18.94 -41.77 20.59
N LYS A 404 -19.84 -42.29 19.75
CA LYS A 404 -19.72 -42.24 18.29
C LYS A 404 -20.87 -41.43 17.72
N MET A 405 -20.58 -40.58 16.74
CA MET A 405 -21.60 -39.94 15.91
C MET A 405 -22.08 -40.98 14.88
N GLU A 406 -23.39 -41.06 14.66
CA GLU A 406 -24.01 -41.88 13.60
C GLU A 406 -23.82 -41.30 12.20
#